data_AF-A0A7S3HCW8-F1
#
_entry.id   AF-A0A7S3HCW8-F1
#
_cell.length_a   1.000
_cell.length_b   1.000
_cell.length_c   1.000
_cell.angle_alpha   90.00
_cell.angle_beta   90.00
_cell.angle_gamma   90.00
#
_symmetry.space_group_name_H-M   'P 1'
#
loop_
_entity.id
_entity.type
_entity.pdbx_description
1 polymer ?
#
loop_
_entity_poly.entity_id
_entity_poly.type
_entity_poly.pdbx_seq_one_letter_code
_entity_poly.pdbx_strand_id
1 'polypeptide(L)'
;RKSSYGFGSYSLSYLRSSYADSESDDDKTGGEELTEDLVEQCIYSLGDHSTYLRFNREPCDRLLGFLRELFDPNDPGPGDYSLAIEEGVGGARLSHPHQRQYTFVLQSMSLWREVLDNMFQLWHLAEEDLLDEEHAYALTDTGQGLQR
;
A
#
# COMPACT_ATOMS: atom_id res chain seq x y z
N ARG A 1 -31.13 -8.30 -13.69
CA ARG A 1 -30.81 -7.50 -12.47
C ARG A 1 -29.46 -6.85 -12.72
N LYS A 2 -29.41 -5.51 -12.87
CA LYS A 2 -28.18 -4.76 -13.14
C LYS A 2 -27.47 -4.53 -11.80
N SER A 3 -26.28 -5.10 -11.62
CA SER A 3 -25.43 -4.81 -10.46
C SER A 3 -24.65 -3.53 -10.77
N SER A 4 -24.95 -2.47 -10.02
CA SER A 4 -24.21 -1.22 -10.03
C SER A 4 -22.96 -1.41 -9.17
N TYR A 5 -21.80 -1.58 -9.81
CA TYR A 5 -20.52 -1.48 -9.10
C TYR A 5 -20.31 -0.02 -8.70
N GLY A 6 -20.51 0.26 -7.42
CA GLY A 6 -20.22 1.56 -6.83
C GLY A 6 -18.72 1.83 -6.91
N PHE A 7 -18.35 2.83 -7.70
CA PHE A 7 -17.03 3.44 -7.68
C PHE A 7 -16.81 4.02 -6.28
N GLY A 8 -16.00 3.35 -5.46
CA GLY A 8 -15.68 3.79 -4.11
C GLY A 8 -15.06 5.18 -4.19
N SER A 9 -15.78 6.18 -3.66
CA SER A 9 -15.30 7.54 -3.49
C SER A 9 -14.01 7.49 -2.66
N TYR A 10 -12.88 7.75 -3.29
CA TYR A 10 -11.62 7.97 -2.59
C TYR A 10 -11.85 9.14 -1.63
N SER A 11 -11.66 8.89 -0.33
CA SER A 11 -11.80 9.97 0.64
C SER A 11 -10.59 10.86 0.55
N LEU A 12 -10.73 12.00 -0.14
CA LEU A 12 -9.76 13.11 -0.13
C LEU A 12 -9.43 13.59 1.30
N SER A 13 -10.20 13.17 2.32
CA SER A 13 -9.94 13.48 3.72
C SER A 13 -8.61 12.90 4.23
N TYR A 14 -8.16 11.75 3.71
CA TYR A 14 -6.90 11.14 4.16
C TYR A 14 -5.67 11.88 3.64
N LEU A 15 -5.69 12.30 2.36
CA LEU A 15 -4.65 13.16 1.80
C LEU A 15 -4.58 14.52 2.49
N ARG A 16 -5.72 15.07 2.92
CA ARG A 16 -5.73 16.34 3.66
C ARG A 16 -5.04 16.23 5.02
N SER A 17 -5.03 15.05 5.65
CA SER A 17 -4.54 14.92 7.02
C SER A 17 -3.02 14.89 7.13
N SER A 18 -2.29 14.33 6.14
CA SER A 18 -0.82 14.22 6.23
C SER A 18 -0.09 15.49 5.80
N TYR A 19 -0.67 16.26 4.88
CA TYR A 19 -0.11 17.56 4.48
C TYR A 19 -0.51 18.71 5.41
N ALA A 20 -1.48 18.50 6.31
CA ALA A 20 -1.96 19.55 7.22
C ALA A 20 -1.20 19.60 8.56
N ASP A 21 -0.37 18.60 8.87
CA ASP A 21 0.37 18.52 10.14
C ASP A 21 1.84 18.94 10.00
N SER A 22 2.29 19.27 8.78
CA SER A 22 3.42 20.18 8.65
C SER A 22 2.92 21.51 9.22
N GLU A 23 3.41 21.90 10.40
CA GLU A 23 3.36 23.28 10.88
C GLU A 23 4.04 24.14 9.81
N SER A 24 3.25 24.58 8.83
CA SER A 24 3.66 25.62 7.93
C SER A 24 3.89 26.84 8.79
N ASP A 25 5.13 27.33 8.80
CA ASP A 25 5.52 28.69 9.17
C ASP A 25 4.74 29.69 8.27
N ASP A 26 3.43 29.78 8.51
CA ASP A 26 2.45 30.48 7.66
C ASP A 26 2.37 31.96 8.05
N ASP A 27 3.51 32.57 8.34
CA ASP A 27 3.64 34.01 8.58
C ASP A 27 4.54 34.72 7.55
N LYS A 28 4.95 34.04 6.45
CA LYS A 28 5.78 34.65 5.38
C LYS A 28 5.52 34.22 3.94
N THR A 29 4.44 33.54 3.61
CA THR A 29 4.02 33.33 2.21
C THR A 29 3.03 34.42 1.84
N GLY A 30 3.54 35.62 1.57
CA GLY A 30 2.78 36.63 0.83
C GLY A 30 2.29 35.98 -0.46
N GLY A 31 0.98 35.96 -0.68
CA GLY A 31 0.35 35.16 -1.73
C GLY A 31 1.05 35.27 -3.08
N GLU A 32 1.93 34.31 -3.37
CA GLU A 32 2.53 34.15 -4.68
C GLU A 32 1.42 33.64 -5.60
N GLU A 33 1.15 34.36 -6.69
CA GLU A 33 0.20 33.91 -7.69
C GLU A 33 0.67 32.56 -8.25
N LEU A 34 -0.22 31.55 -8.20
CA LEU A 34 0.04 30.24 -8.80
C LEU A 34 0.39 30.41 -10.27
N THR A 35 1.62 30.07 -10.64
CA THR A 35 2.06 30.11 -12.03
C THR A 35 1.38 29.00 -12.83
N GLU A 36 1.19 29.24 -14.13
CA GLU A 36 0.64 28.24 -15.04
C GLU A 36 1.45 26.93 -15.00
N ASP A 37 2.78 27.04 -14.98
CA ASP A 37 3.71 25.92 -14.91
C ASP A 37 3.50 25.06 -13.63
N LEU A 38 3.28 25.70 -12.48
CA LEU A 38 3.03 24.98 -11.22
C LEU A 38 1.71 24.21 -11.29
N VAL A 39 0.67 24.82 -11.86
CA VAL A 39 -0.63 24.15 -12.03
C VAL A 39 -0.50 22.96 -12.98
N GLU A 40 0.22 23.12 -14.11
CA GLU A 40 0.50 22.03 -15.05
C GLU A 40 1.26 20.88 -14.37
N GLN A 41 2.31 21.20 -13.61
CA GLN A 41 3.08 20.19 -12.87
C GLN A 41 2.21 19.45 -11.85
N CYS A 42 1.36 20.14 -11.09
CA CYS A 42 0.44 19.50 -10.15
C CYS A 42 -0.51 18.52 -10.84
N ILE A 43 -1.02 18.88 -12.04
CA ILE A 43 -1.90 18.01 -12.83
C ILE A 43 -1.16 16.75 -13.26
N TYR A 44 0.09 16.87 -13.75
CA TYR A 44 0.89 15.70 -14.10
C TYR A 44 1.20 14.82 -12.89
N SER A 45 1.57 15.40 -11.75
CA SER A 45 1.83 14.63 -10.52
C SER A 45 0.58 13.86 -10.05
N LEU A 46 -0.61 14.46 -10.16
CA LEU A 46 -1.87 13.76 -9.88
C LEU A 46 -2.12 12.62 -10.89
N GLY A 47 -1.79 12.85 -12.15
CA GLY A 47 -1.84 11.85 -13.22
C GLY A 47 -0.94 10.66 -12.91
N ASP A 48 0.30 10.91 -12.52
CA ASP A 48 1.29 9.88 -12.17
C ASP A 48 0.83 9.08 -10.94
N HIS A 49 0.33 9.77 -9.91
CA HIS A 49 -0.25 9.12 -8.73
C HIS A 49 -1.40 8.17 -9.12
N SER A 50 -2.34 8.63 -9.93
CA SER A 50 -3.47 7.81 -10.38
C SER A 50 -3.02 6.60 -11.22
N THR A 51 -2.00 6.80 -12.04
CA THR A 51 -1.41 5.77 -12.89
C THR A 51 -0.71 4.72 -12.04
N TYR A 52 0.06 5.14 -11.04
CA TYR A 52 0.72 4.26 -10.09
C TYR A 52 -0.27 3.34 -9.37
N LEU A 53 -1.38 3.88 -8.83
CA LEU A 53 -2.40 3.09 -8.14
C LEU A 53 -3.04 2.04 -9.07
N ARG A 54 -3.33 2.40 -10.33
CA ARG A 54 -3.87 1.47 -11.32
C ARG A 54 -2.91 0.31 -11.62
N PHE A 55 -1.60 0.59 -11.73
CA PHE A 55 -0.63 -0.45 -12.04
C PHE A 55 -0.29 -1.35 -10.86
N ASN A 56 -0.31 -0.82 -9.64
CA ASN A 56 0.21 -1.54 -8.48
C ASN A 56 -0.88 -2.03 -7.52
N ARG A 57 -1.86 -1.19 -7.16
CA ARG A 57 -2.92 -1.55 -6.21
C ARG A 57 -4.05 -2.32 -6.86
N GLU A 58 -4.50 -1.91 -8.05
CA GLU A 58 -5.66 -2.53 -8.71
C GLU A 58 -5.47 -4.05 -9.00
N PRO A 59 -4.28 -4.56 -9.36
CA PRO A 59 -4.03 -5.99 -9.41
C PRO A 59 -4.25 -6.70 -8.06
N CYS A 60 -3.84 -6.09 -6.94
CA CYS A 60 -4.08 -6.67 -5.61
C CYS A 60 -5.58 -6.74 -5.30
N ASP A 61 -6.34 -5.69 -5.62
CA ASP A 61 -7.80 -5.68 -5.48
C ASP A 61 -8.46 -6.81 -6.30
N ARG A 62 -8.02 -7.00 -7.54
CA ARG A 62 -8.54 -8.08 -8.41
C ARG A 62 -8.21 -9.47 -7.88
N LEU A 63 -6.97 -9.69 -7.43
CA LEU A 63 -6.55 -10.96 -6.84
C LEU A 63 -7.30 -11.27 -5.55
N LEU A 64 -7.54 -10.28 -4.70
CA LEU A 64 -8.40 -10.41 -3.52
C LEU A 64 -9.84 -10.75 -3.89
N GLY A 65 -10.36 -10.17 -4.98
CA GLY A 65 -11.66 -10.53 -5.56
C GLY A 65 -11.71 -12.01 -5.96
N PHE A 66 -10.77 -12.47 -6.78
CA PHE A 66 -10.70 -13.86 -7.19
C PHE A 66 -10.54 -14.82 -6.01
N LEU A 67 -9.72 -14.48 -5.01
CA LEU A 67 -9.54 -15.31 -3.83
C LEU A 67 -10.87 -15.50 -3.07
N ARG A 68 -11.65 -14.43 -2.89
CA ARG A 68 -12.93 -14.46 -2.16
C ARG A 68 -14.06 -15.10 -2.95
N GLU A 69 -14.04 -15.00 -4.27
CA GLU A 69 -15.10 -15.54 -5.14
C GLU A 69 -14.90 -17.04 -5.44
N LEU A 70 -13.65 -17.50 -5.55
CA LEU A 70 -13.34 -18.84 -6.03
C LEU A 70 -13.00 -19.85 -4.92
N PHE A 71 -12.65 -19.39 -3.72
CA PHE A 71 -12.18 -20.27 -2.63
C PHE A 71 -12.95 -20.03 -1.32
N ASP A 72 -13.33 -21.11 -0.65
CA ASP A 72 -13.88 -21.07 0.71
C ASP A 72 -12.78 -21.39 1.73
N PRO A 73 -12.57 -20.57 2.78
CA PRO A 73 -11.50 -20.81 3.75
C PRO A 73 -11.63 -22.12 4.53
N ASN A 74 -12.86 -22.64 4.73
CA ASN A 74 -13.14 -23.82 5.54
C ASN A 74 -13.40 -25.05 4.69
N ASP A 75 -13.77 -24.88 3.42
CA ASP A 75 -14.01 -25.96 2.48
C ASP A 75 -13.07 -25.85 1.26
N PRO A 76 -12.03 -26.71 1.18
CA PRO A 76 -11.12 -26.72 0.03
C PRO A 76 -11.80 -27.14 -1.29
N GLY A 77 -13.05 -27.64 -1.24
CA GLY A 77 -13.75 -28.13 -2.41
C GLY A 77 -13.14 -29.42 -2.97
N PRO A 78 -13.35 -29.72 -4.27
CA PRO A 78 -12.72 -30.87 -4.92
C PRO A 78 -11.19 -30.77 -4.86
N GLY A 79 -10.50 -31.90 -4.68
CA GLY A 79 -9.07 -31.94 -4.28
C GLY A 79 -8.11 -31.08 -5.10
N ASP A 80 -8.38 -30.87 -6.39
CA ASP A 80 -7.53 -30.06 -7.28
C ASP A 80 -7.63 -28.54 -7.05
N TYR A 81 -8.65 -28.07 -6.31
CA TYR A 81 -8.88 -26.66 -5.99
C TYR A 81 -8.36 -26.27 -4.60
N SER A 82 -7.72 -27.20 -3.88
CA SER A 82 -7.13 -26.89 -2.59
C SER A 82 -5.91 -25.97 -2.73
N LEU A 83 -5.91 -24.86 -2.00
CA LEU A 83 -4.76 -23.97 -1.83
C LEU A 83 -3.67 -24.53 -0.92
N ALA A 84 -3.79 -25.75 -0.40
CA ALA A 84 -2.77 -26.30 0.50
C ALA A 84 -1.40 -26.39 -0.19
N ILE A 85 -0.34 -26.08 0.56
CA ILE A 85 1.04 -26.26 0.11
C ILE A 85 1.73 -27.26 1.05
N GLU A 86 2.55 -28.13 0.47
CA GLU A 86 3.31 -29.14 1.20
C GLU A 86 4.79 -28.96 0.92
N GLU A 87 5.60 -28.98 1.98
CA GLU A 87 7.05 -28.85 1.87
C GLU A 87 7.63 -29.94 0.95
N GLY A 88 8.53 -29.54 0.05
CA GLY A 88 9.15 -30.44 -0.92
C GLY A 88 8.31 -30.69 -2.18
N VAL A 89 7.01 -30.35 -2.18
CA VAL A 89 6.16 -30.40 -3.38
C VAL A 89 6.29 -29.07 -4.14
N GLY A 90 6.62 -29.15 -5.43
CA GLY A 90 6.78 -27.93 -6.27
C GLY A 90 7.86 -26.95 -5.80
N GLY A 91 8.79 -27.38 -4.94
CA GLY A 91 9.82 -26.52 -4.35
C GLY A 91 9.35 -25.67 -3.17
N ALA A 92 8.16 -25.92 -2.63
CA ALA A 92 7.68 -25.24 -1.44
C ALA A 92 8.59 -25.56 -0.24
N ARG A 93 8.94 -24.52 0.53
CA ARG A 93 9.75 -24.63 1.77
C ARG A 93 8.90 -24.63 3.04
N LEU A 94 7.58 -24.50 2.88
CA LEU A 94 6.62 -24.37 3.96
C LEU A 94 5.44 -25.31 3.69
N SER A 95 4.87 -25.86 4.76
CA SER A 95 3.66 -26.67 4.71
C SER A 95 2.51 -25.89 5.35
N HIS A 96 1.46 -25.60 4.58
CA HIS A 96 0.24 -24.97 5.07
C HIS A 96 -1.00 -25.76 4.63
N PRO A 97 -1.93 -26.07 5.56
CA PRO A 97 -3.26 -26.54 5.18
C PRO A 97 -4.03 -25.42 4.46
N HIS A 98 -5.04 -25.81 3.68
CA HIS A 98 -5.86 -24.90 2.86
C HIS A 98 -6.25 -23.61 3.58
N GLN A 99 -6.91 -23.74 4.74
CA GLN A 99 -7.39 -22.61 5.53
C GLN A 99 -6.27 -21.63 5.92
N ARG A 100 -5.11 -22.17 6.32
CA ARG A 100 -3.95 -21.36 6.70
C ARG A 100 -3.35 -20.65 5.48
N GLN A 101 -3.25 -21.35 4.35
CA GLN A 101 -2.75 -20.73 3.12
C GLN A 101 -3.69 -19.65 2.61
N TYR A 102 -5.01 -19.91 2.61
CA TYR A 102 -6.01 -18.90 2.26
C TYR A 102 -5.86 -17.65 3.12
N THR A 103 -5.78 -17.82 4.44
CA THR A 103 -5.63 -16.71 5.39
C THR A 103 -4.33 -15.96 5.18
N PHE A 104 -3.22 -16.68 4.98
CA PHE A 104 -1.91 -16.08 4.70
C PHE A 104 -1.95 -15.23 3.42
N VAL A 105 -2.48 -15.76 2.32
CA VAL A 105 -2.60 -15.03 1.06
C VAL A 105 -3.52 -13.82 1.22
N LEU A 106 -4.68 -13.97 1.88
CA LEU A 106 -5.61 -12.88 2.14
C LEU A 106 -4.96 -11.74 2.93
N GLN A 107 -4.26 -12.06 4.03
CA GLN A 107 -3.58 -11.08 4.87
C GLN A 107 -2.43 -10.41 4.12
N SER A 108 -1.59 -11.19 3.44
CA SER A 108 -0.44 -10.68 2.71
C SER A 108 -0.87 -9.75 1.57
N MET A 109 -1.87 -10.16 0.78
CA MET A 109 -2.40 -9.35 -0.31
C MET A 109 -3.12 -8.08 0.20
N SER A 110 -3.82 -8.17 1.33
CA SER A 110 -4.44 -7.00 1.95
C SER A 110 -3.39 -6.02 2.46
N LEU A 111 -2.32 -6.52 3.09
CA LEU A 111 -1.19 -5.68 3.51
C LEU A 111 -0.55 -4.97 2.31
N TRP A 112 -0.22 -5.71 1.25
CA TRP A 112 0.39 -5.12 0.07
C TRP A 112 -0.53 -4.10 -0.61
N ARG A 113 -1.83 -4.34 -0.65
CA ARG A 113 -2.81 -3.36 -1.13
C ARG A 113 -2.70 -2.04 -0.35
N GLU A 114 -2.68 -2.08 0.98
CA GLU A 114 -2.57 -0.86 1.81
C GLU A 114 -1.21 -0.17 1.66
N VAL A 115 -0.12 -0.94 1.61
CA VAL A 115 1.23 -0.39 1.41
C VAL A 115 1.33 0.33 0.07
N LEU A 116 0.76 -0.25 -1.00
CA LEU A 116 0.77 0.35 -2.32
C LEU A 116 -0.18 1.56 -2.41
N ASP A 117 -1.30 1.56 -1.69
CA ASP A 117 -2.21 2.72 -1.64
C ASP A 117 -1.54 3.94 -0.99
N ASN A 118 -0.68 3.71 0.02
CA ASN A 118 -0.03 4.75 0.81
C ASN A 118 1.47 4.91 0.48
N MET A 119 1.97 4.34 -0.61
CA MET A 119 3.40 4.26 -0.88
C MET A 119 4.09 5.63 -0.88
N PHE A 120 3.48 6.62 -1.53
CA PHE A 120 4.06 7.97 -1.60
C PHE A 120 4.10 8.66 -0.25
N GLN A 121 3.09 8.45 0.59
CA GLN A 121 3.09 8.98 1.95
C GLN A 121 4.16 8.29 2.81
N LEU A 122 4.23 6.96 2.74
CA LEU A 122 5.24 6.19 3.46
C LEU A 122 6.66 6.61 3.05
N TRP A 123 6.86 6.83 1.76
CA TRP A 123 8.14 7.32 1.25
C TRP A 123 8.42 8.74 1.76
N HIS A 124 7.46 9.65 1.67
CA HIS A 124 7.64 11.01 2.16
C HIS A 124 8.02 11.05 3.65
N LEU A 125 7.31 10.30 4.50
CA LEU A 125 7.62 10.20 5.93
C LEU A 125 9.00 9.57 6.18
N ALA A 126 9.43 8.62 5.35
CA ALA A 126 10.75 8.02 5.46
C ALA A 126 11.85 9.00 5.06
N GLU A 127 11.63 9.86 4.06
CA GLU A 127 12.56 10.95 3.71
C GLU A 127 12.62 12.00 4.83
N GLU A 128 11.48 12.37 5.42
CA GLU A 128 11.43 13.30 6.54
C GLU A 128 12.18 12.76 7.77
N ASP A 129 11.96 11.50 8.18
CA ASP A 129 12.71 10.87 9.30
C ASP A 129 14.22 10.75 8.97
N LEU A 130 14.58 10.59 7.70
CA LEU A 130 15.99 10.50 7.29
C LEU A 130 16.70 11.87 7.33
N LEU A 131 15.97 12.94 7.03
CA LEU A 131 16.49 14.31 6.94
C LEU A 131 16.31 15.12 8.24
N ASP A 132 15.69 14.53 9.26
CA ASP A 132 15.50 15.18 10.56
C ASP A 132 16.84 15.51 11.23
N GLU A 133 17.09 16.82 11.42
CA GLU A 133 18.29 17.33 12.09
C GLU A 133 18.27 17.08 13.61
N GLU A 134 17.08 16.93 14.21
CA GLU A 134 16.91 16.67 15.66
C GLU A 134 17.21 15.19 15.99
N HIS A 135 16.78 14.27 15.13
CA HIS A 135 16.98 12.81 15.28
C HIS A 135 17.90 12.22 14.21
N ALA A 136 19.06 12.85 14.01
CA ALA A 136 20.01 12.47 12.99
C ALA A 136 20.38 10.97 13.01
N TYR A 137 20.52 10.40 11.82
CA TYR A 137 20.85 8.99 11.61
C TYR A 137 22.20 8.61 12.24
N ALA A 138 22.15 7.86 13.35
CA ALA A 138 23.32 7.29 14.01
C ALA A 138 23.29 5.77 13.94
N LEU A 139 24.34 5.16 13.38
CA LEU A 139 24.53 3.72 13.40
C LEU A 139 24.87 3.28 14.82
N THR A 140 23.96 2.55 15.46
CA THR A 140 24.11 2.02 16.82
C THR A 140 24.13 0.49 16.79
N ASP A 141 24.99 -0.11 17.60
CA ASP A 141 24.99 -1.58 17.76
C ASP A 141 23.83 -1.98 18.68
N THR A 142 22.80 -2.61 18.11
CA THR A 142 21.62 -3.08 18.84
C THR A 142 21.78 -4.51 19.37
N GLY A 143 22.99 -5.10 19.25
CA GLY A 143 23.25 -6.50 19.58
C GLY A 143 22.79 -7.50 18.51
N GLN A 144 22.23 -7.01 17.38
CA GLN A 144 21.96 -7.78 16.16
C GLN A 144 22.75 -7.26 14.94
N GLY A 145 23.78 -6.45 15.21
CA GLY A 145 24.56 -5.70 14.22
C GLY A 145 24.33 -4.19 14.35
N LEU A 146 25.07 -3.41 13.54
CA LEU A 146 24.89 -1.97 13.43
C LEU A 146 23.59 -1.68 12.68
N GLN A 147 22.59 -1.20 13.40
CA GLN A 147 21.31 -0.75 12.87
C GLN A 147 21.05 0.68 13.38
N ARG A 148 19.87 1.25 13.16
CA ARG A 148 19.45 2.43 13.93
C ARG A 148 19.41 2.08 15.42
#